data_AF-A0A6N4T6J9-F1
#
_entry.id   AF-A0A6N4T6J9-F1
#
_cell.length_a   1.000
_cell.length_b   1.000
_cell.length_c   1.000
_cell.angle_alpha   90.00
_cell.angle_beta   90.00
_cell.angle_gamma   90.00
#
_symmetry.space_group_name_H-M   'P 1'
#
loop_
_entity.id
_entity.type
_entity.pdbx_description
1 polymer ?
#
loop_
_entity_poly.entity_id
_entity_poly.type
_entity_poly.pdbx_seq_one_letter_code
_entity_poly.pdbx_strand_id
1 'polypeptide(L)'
;MRPLIVILIMHVLFFVALSRNYTPQKDKAEFGTAVTFLTPVTPQTDTLPPKNEHRKEGHQYLEHQKADDQKLPPAAKKESAQTPSTAVSPAPIEKLPTPTATAKSLADITAGTEAEAPAKAAVSLAQLRSQATSIARESAQAEGSESGYTGILGDYYGSYNGADAGTFYIHVDRLGNIFGSADSDTAHSSFTITGKVSTNGVVQMTGKGLAGSASFDGKINLKTGSVSGHWNLTGFGRGQFAGQRSNAIGGGGK
;
A
#
# COMPACT_ATOMS: atom_id res chain seq x y z
N MET A 1 -2.06 42.56 -13.86
CA MET A 1 -1.17 41.85 -12.92
C MET A 1 -1.61 42.04 -11.45
N ARG A 2 -2.82 41.61 -11.05
CA ARG A 2 -3.27 41.72 -9.65
C ARG A 2 -4.03 40.52 -9.02
N PRO A 3 -4.43 39.43 -9.73
CA PRO A 3 -5.13 38.33 -9.06
C PRO A 3 -4.19 37.36 -8.31
N LEU A 4 -2.92 37.24 -8.73
CA LEU A 4 -2.00 36.24 -8.17
C LEU A 4 -1.57 36.56 -6.72
N ILE A 5 -1.46 37.84 -6.38
CA ILE A 5 -1.01 38.28 -5.03
C ILE A 5 -2.11 38.02 -3.99
N VAL A 6 -3.38 38.16 -4.36
CA VAL A 6 -4.52 37.94 -3.44
C VAL A 6 -4.63 36.46 -3.06
N ILE A 7 -4.41 35.55 -4.02
CA ILE A 7 -4.43 34.10 -3.77
C ILE A 7 -3.29 33.68 -2.84
N LEU A 8 -2.10 34.25 -3.02
CA LEU A 8 -0.95 33.95 -2.16
C LEU A 8 -1.18 34.42 -0.71
N ILE A 9 -1.76 35.61 -0.51
CA ILE A 9 -2.03 36.17 0.82
C ILE A 9 -3.10 35.34 1.57
N MET A 10 -4.15 34.86 0.89
CA MET A 10 -5.15 33.99 1.53
C MET A 10 -4.57 32.65 2.01
N HIS A 11 -3.67 32.03 1.23
CA HIS A 11 -3.06 30.75 1.62
C HIS A 11 -2.15 30.89 2.83
N VAL A 12 -1.38 31.98 2.92
CA VAL A 12 -0.51 32.25 4.07
C VAL A 12 -1.35 32.50 5.34
N LEU A 13 -2.45 33.23 5.24
CA LEU A 13 -3.34 33.47 6.39
C LEU A 13 -4.04 32.18 6.86
N PHE A 14 -4.43 31.30 5.93
CA PHE A 14 -5.03 30.01 6.27
C PHE A 14 -4.05 29.09 7.02
N PHE A 15 -2.77 29.06 6.60
CA PHE A 15 -1.72 28.30 7.31
C PHE A 15 -1.41 28.84 8.71
N VAL A 16 -1.47 30.17 8.90
CA VAL A 16 -1.26 30.80 10.22
C VAL A 16 -2.44 30.57 11.17
N ALA A 17 -3.66 30.45 10.65
CA ALA A 17 -4.83 30.13 11.46
C ALA A 17 -4.81 28.67 11.96
N LEU A 18 -4.38 27.72 11.14
CA LEU A 18 -4.27 26.30 11.51
C LEU A 18 -3.19 26.03 12.57
N SER A 19 -2.14 26.85 12.64
CA SER A 19 -1.04 26.67 13.60
C SER A 19 -1.33 27.19 15.01
N ARG A 20 -2.44 27.91 15.23
CA ARG A 20 -2.78 28.48 16.55
C ARG A 20 -3.63 27.57 17.45
N ASN A 21 -4.12 26.44 16.95
CA ASN A 21 -4.95 25.51 17.74
C ASN A 21 -4.19 24.29 18.29
N TYR A 22 -2.86 24.30 18.27
CA TYR A 22 -2.06 23.24 18.89
C TYR A 22 -1.88 23.53 20.38
N THR A 23 -2.87 23.16 21.19
CA THR A 23 -2.68 23.05 22.64
C THR A 23 -1.91 21.76 22.94
N PRO A 24 -0.69 21.84 23.50
CA PRO A 24 0.03 20.64 23.91
C PRO A 24 -0.76 19.96 25.03
N GLN A 25 -1.28 18.76 24.75
CA GLN A 25 -1.92 17.93 25.75
C GLN A 25 -0.84 17.52 26.77
N LYS A 26 -0.92 18.13 27.95
CA LYS A 26 -0.02 17.87 29.07
C LYS A 26 -0.46 16.56 29.72
N ASP A 27 0.10 15.44 29.27
CA ASP A 27 -0.12 14.14 29.89
C ASP A 27 0.33 14.18 31.35
N LYS A 28 -0.64 14.26 32.26
CA LYS A 28 -0.45 13.99 33.68
C LYS A 28 -0.42 12.47 33.83
N ALA A 29 0.78 11.92 34.01
CA ALA A 29 0.92 10.60 34.60
C ALA A 29 0.49 10.69 36.08
N GLU A 30 -0.77 10.38 36.35
CA GLU A 30 -1.22 10.09 37.72
C GLU A 30 -0.85 8.66 38.08
N PHE A 31 -0.03 8.56 39.12
CA PHE A 31 0.26 7.34 39.85
C PHE A 31 -1.02 6.84 40.56
N GLY A 32 -1.38 5.58 40.28
CA GLY A 32 -1.89 4.63 41.26
C GLY A 32 -3.30 4.85 41.81
N THR A 33 -4.23 3.98 41.38
CA THR A 33 -5.29 3.51 42.28
C THR A 33 -5.66 2.06 41.99
N ALA A 34 -5.88 1.33 43.08
CA ALA A 34 -6.03 -0.10 43.16
C ALA A 34 -7.14 -0.69 42.27
N VAL A 35 -6.88 -1.91 41.82
CA VAL A 35 -7.84 -2.81 41.19
C VAL A 35 -8.93 -3.17 42.21
N THR A 36 -10.14 -2.65 42.00
CA THR A 36 -11.34 -3.15 42.68
C THR A 36 -12.09 -4.06 41.71
N PHE A 37 -12.06 -5.36 42.01
CA PHE A 37 -12.98 -6.34 41.42
C PHE A 37 -14.36 -6.24 42.09
N LEU A 38 -15.38 -6.69 41.34
CA LEU A 38 -16.77 -7.00 41.73
C LEU A 38 -17.81 -5.94 41.36
N THR A 39 -18.47 -6.17 40.22
CA THR A 39 -19.90 -5.88 40.08
C THR A 39 -20.64 -7.17 39.73
N PRO A 40 -21.71 -7.54 40.44
CA PRO A 40 -22.51 -8.73 40.16
C PRO A 40 -23.29 -8.59 38.84
N VAL A 41 -23.39 -9.70 38.12
CA VAL A 41 -24.26 -9.89 36.95
C VAL A 41 -25.71 -9.87 37.41
N THR A 42 -26.48 -8.89 36.96
CA THR A 42 -27.93 -8.85 37.12
C THR A 42 -28.56 -9.82 36.12
N PRO A 43 -29.48 -10.72 36.54
CA PRO A 43 -30.22 -11.56 35.61
C PRO A 43 -31.16 -10.71 34.75
N GLN A 44 -31.03 -10.83 33.43
CA GLN A 44 -31.93 -10.21 32.46
C GLN A 44 -33.21 -11.06 32.39
N THR A 45 -34.31 -10.51 32.90
CA THR A 45 -35.64 -11.10 32.82
C THR A 45 -36.19 -10.93 31.41
N ASP A 46 -36.44 -12.06 30.74
CA ASP A 46 -37.25 -12.17 29.53
C ASP A 46 -38.58 -11.44 29.69
N THR A 47 -38.88 -10.50 28.77
CA THR A 47 -40.22 -9.97 28.61
C THR A 47 -40.64 -10.16 27.15
N LEU A 48 -41.42 -11.22 26.93
CA LEU A 48 -42.14 -11.51 25.69
C LEU A 48 -43.11 -10.35 25.36
N PRO A 49 -43.16 -9.85 24.11
CA PRO A 49 -44.29 -9.07 23.66
C PRO A 49 -45.50 -9.96 23.33
N PRO A 50 -46.73 -9.44 23.49
CA PRO A 50 -47.96 -10.22 23.49
C PRO A 50 -48.38 -10.73 22.11
N LYS A 51 -48.95 -11.93 22.18
CA LYS A 51 -49.75 -12.64 21.17
C LYS A 51 -50.91 -11.77 20.67
N ASN A 52 -50.86 -11.36 19.40
CA ASN A 52 -52.03 -10.90 18.67
C ASN A 52 -52.53 -12.01 17.75
N GLU A 53 -53.76 -12.44 18.06
CA GLU A 53 -54.53 -13.51 17.46
C GLU A 53 -55.58 -12.88 16.53
N HIS A 54 -55.88 -13.57 15.41
CA HIS A 54 -56.87 -13.28 14.34
C HIS A 54 -56.39 -12.36 13.20
N ARG A 55 -56.35 -12.81 11.93
CA ARG A 55 -57.46 -13.36 11.10
C ARG A 55 -56.83 -14.01 9.83
N LYS A 56 -56.99 -15.32 9.56
CA LYS A 56 -57.88 -15.95 8.53
C LYS A 56 -58.00 -15.12 7.23
N GLU A 57 -57.71 -15.53 5.99
CA GLU A 57 -57.70 -16.79 5.22
C GLU A 57 -56.68 -16.58 4.06
N GLY A 58 -55.91 -17.53 3.55
CA GLY A 58 -56.31 -18.67 2.72
C GLY A 58 -55.26 -18.89 1.61
N HIS A 59 -55.19 -20.12 1.06
CA HIS A 59 -54.35 -20.62 -0.04
C HIS A 59 -53.08 -21.41 0.31
N GLN A 60 -53.33 -22.67 0.67
CA GLN A 60 -52.86 -23.91 0.03
C GLN A 60 -51.46 -24.00 -0.61
N TYR A 61 -50.69 -24.94 -0.05
CA TYR A 61 -49.95 -26.04 -0.69
C TYR A 61 -48.94 -25.70 -1.82
N LEU A 62 -47.65 -25.82 -1.51
CA LEU A 62 -46.91 -26.98 -2.02
C LEU A 62 -45.75 -27.37 -1.08
N GLU A 63 -45.76 -28.66 -0.82
CA GLU A 63 -44.86 -29.49 -0.04
C GLU A 63 -43.61 -29.82 -0.87
N HIS A 64 -42.42 -29.78 -0.29
CA HIS A 64 -41.42 -30.87 -0.33
C HIS A 64 -40.09 -30.50 0.33
N GLN A 65 -39.74 -31.34 1.33
CA GLN A 65 -38.43 -31.99 1.54
C GLN A 65 -37.20 -31.11 1.81
N LYS A 66 -36.25 -31.48 2.68
CA LYS A 66 -36.07 -32.55 3.66
C LYS A 66 -34.79 -32.14 4.40
N ALA A 67 -34.78 -32.37 5.71
CA ALA A 67 -33.65 -32.15 6.59
C ALA A 67 -32.40 -32.93 6.14
N ASP A 68 -31.23 -32.32 6.30
CA ASP A 68 -30.02 -33.05 6.69
C ASP A 68 -29.28 -32.27 7.76
N ASP A 69 -29.25 -32.87 8.94
CA ASP A 69 -28.41 -32.55 10.08
C ASP A 69 -26.94 -32.75 9.72
N GLN A 70 -26.13 -31.70 9.76
CA GLN A 70 -24.68 -31.84 9.95
C GLN A 70 -24.21 -31.10 11.19
N LYS A 71 -24.18 -31.89 12.26
CA LYS A 71 -23.46 -31.73 13.51
C LYS A 71 -21.96 -31.51 13.24
N LEU A 72 -21.45 -30.30 13.41
CA LEU A 72 -20.01 -29.99 13.43
C LEU A 72 -19.47 -29.95 14.88
N PRO A 73 -18.37 -30.65 15.19
CA PRO A 73 -17.75 -30.68 16.51
C PRO A 73 -16.91 -29.42 16.84
N PRO A 74 -16.58 -29.20 18.13
CA PRO A 74 -16.08 -27.93 18.63
C PRO A 74 -14.57 -27.67 18.41
N ALA A 75 -14.27 -26.38 18.49
CA ALA A 75 -12.99 -25.68 18.50
C ALA A 75 -11.77 -26.44 19.07
N ALA A 76 -10.74 -26.56 18.24
CA ALA A 76 -9.36 -26.77 18.69
C ALA A 76 -8.66 -25.42 18.88
N LYS A 77 -8.48 -25.02 20.15
CA LYS A 77 -7.49 -24.01 20.55
C LYS A 77 -6.10 -24.52 20.18
N LYS A 78 -5.41 -23.84 19.27
CA LYS A 78 -3.95 -23.93 19.15
C LYS A 78 -3.34 -22.66 19.72
N GLU A 79 -2.96 -22.78 20.98
CA GLU A 79 -1.92 -22.04 21.65
C GLU A 79 -0.63 -22.19 20.83
N SER A 80 -0.13 -21.08 20.27
CA SER A 80 1.18 -21.06 19.63
C SER A 80 2.05 -20.06 20.38
N ALA A 81 3.08 -20.63 20.99
CA ALA A 81 4.05 -19.97 21.83
C ALA A 81 4.75 -18.82 21.11
N GLN A 82 4.93 -17.77 21.89
CA GLN A 82 5.75 -16.59 21.68
C GLN A 82 7.23 -17.01 21.66
N THR A 83 7.91 -16.85 20.52
CA THR A 83 9.37 -16.87 20.45
C THR A 83 9.90 -15.44 20.53
N PRO A 84 10.93 -15.15 21.35
CA PRO A 84 11.55 -13.84 21.42
C PRO A 84 12.38 -13.58 20.16
N SER A 85 12.09 -12.45 19.51
CA SER A 85 12.87 -11.95 18.38
C SER A 85 14.17 -11.34 18.89
N THR A 86 15.29 -11.92 18.46
CA THR A 86 16.66 -11.51 18.75
C THR A 86 16.94 -10.14 18.13
N ALA A 87 17.49 -9.23 18.95
CA ALA A 87 17.97 -7.91 18.55
C ALA A 87 19.02 -8.03 17.43
N VAL A 88 18.77 -7.37 16.30
CA VAL A 88 19.74 -7.22 15.22
C VAL A 88 20.58 -5.97 15.47
N SER A 89 21.88 -6.21 15.58
CA SER A 89 22.98 -5.26 15.72
C SER A 89 22.96 -4.17 14.62
N PRO A 90 23.20 -2.89 14.95
CA PRO A 90 23.38 -1.85 13.95
C PRO A 90 24.74 -1.99 13.23
N ALA A 91 24.70 -2.02 11.91
CA ALA A 91 25.88 -2.06 11.04
C ALA A 91 26.67 -0.73 11.05
N PRO A 92 27.99 -0.75 10.75
CA PRO A 92 28.84 0.42 10.83
C PRO A 92 28.61 1.40 9.68
N ILE A 93 28.69 2.69 10.01
CA ILE A 93 28.66 3.82 9.07
C ILE A 93 29.93 3.79 8.22
N GLU A 94 29.80 3.36 6.96
CA GLU A 94 30.88 3.41 5.99
C GLU A 94 31.03 4.83 5.42
N LYS A 95 32.22 5.38 5.63
CA LYS A 95 32.61 6.77 5.40
C LYS A 95 32.91 6.96 3.90
N LEU A 96 32.10 7.79 3.23
CA LEU A 96 32.28 8.13 1.81
C LEU A 96 33.67 8.78 1.56
N PRO A 97 34.48 8.30 0.60
CA PRO A 97 35.74 8.93 0.25
C PRO A 97 35.53 10.21 -0.58
N THR A 98 36.27 11.26 -0.21
CA THR A 98 36.33 12.55 -0.88
C THR A 98 37.12 12.43 -2.20
N PRO A 99 36.62 12.90 -3.36
CA PRO A 99 37.40 12.90 -4.58
C PRO A 99 38.48 13.99 -4.54
N THR A 100 39.75 13.56 -4.59
CA THR A 100 40.91 14.44 -4.74
C THR A 100 41.11 14.74 -6.23
N ALA A 101 40.90 15.99 -6.63
CA ALA A 101 41.21 16.46 -7.99
C ALA A 101 42.74 16.63 -8.14
N THR A 102 43.37 15.75 -8.92
CA THR A 102 44.78 15.89 -9.31
C THR A 102 44.85 16.59 -10.66
N ALA A 103 45.27 17.86 -10.66
CA ALA A 103 45.67 18.56 -11.87
C ALA A 103 47.04 18.03 -12.32
N LYS A 104 47.10 17.40 -13.51
CA LYS A 104 48.37 16.97 -14.12
C LYS A 104 48.89 18.05 -15.05
N SER A 105 50.13 18.44 -14.74
CA SER A 105 51.02 19.34 -15.45
C SER A 105 51.40 18.81 -16.84
N LEU A 106 51.45 19.74 -17.80
CA LEU A 106 51.99 19.57 -19.15
C LEU A 106 53.51 19.76 -19.10
N ALA A 107 54.25 18.68 -19.36
CA ALA A 107 55.54 18.66 -20.06
C ALA A 107 55.94 17.19 -20.23
N ASP A 108 56.09 16.71 -21.46
CA ASP A 108 57.42 16.54 -22.04
C ASP A 108 57.30 15.86 -23.40
N ILE A 109 57.95 16.43 -24.40
CA ILE A 109 58.03 15.92 -25.76
C ILE A 109 59.36 15.20 -25.85
N THR A 110 59.35 13.87 -25.99
CA THR A 110 60.55 13.11 -26.36
C THR A 110 60.19 12.10 -27.44
N ALA A 111 60.88 12.26 -28.57
CA ALA A 111 60.77 11.43 -29.74
C ALA A 111 61.62 10.15 -29.60
N GLY A 112 61.14 9.09 -30.26
CA GLY A 112 61.96 7.97 -30.69
C GLY A 112 61.92 6.75 -29.78
N THR A 113 61.30 5.66 -30.27
CA THR A 113 61.86 4.29 -30.34
C THR A 113 60.79 3.42 -30.99
N GLU A 114 61.11 2.84 -32.14
CA GLU A 114 60.33 1.78 -32.76
C GLU A 114 60.24 0.59 -31.79
N ALA A 115 59.07 0.43 -31.17
CA ALA A 115 58.71 -0.76 -30.43
C ALA A 115 57.53 -1.40 -31.15
N GLU A 116 57.80 -2.59 -31.67
CA GLU A 116 56.87 -3.58 -32.22
C GLU A 116 55.53 -3.54 -31.48
N ALA A 117 54.51 -3.05 -32.18
CA ALA A 117 53.19 -2.83 -31.59
C ALA A 117 52.60 -4.19 -31.17
N PRO A 118 52.27 -4.41 -29.88
CA PRO A 118 51.49 -5.56 -29.51
C PRO A 118 50.14 -5.42 -30.21
N ALA A 119 49.78 -6.43 -30.99
CA ALA A 119 48.50 -6.52 -31.69
C ALA A 119 47.37 -6.18 -30.72
N LYS A 120 46.87 -4.93 -30.81
CA LYS A 120 45.64 -4.52 -30.12
C LYS A 120 44.60 -5.53 -30.55
N ALA A 121 44.14 -6.33 -29.58
CA ALA A 121 43.07 -7.30 -29.77
C ALA A 121 41.86 -6.54 -30.34
N ALA A 122 41.72 -6.58 -31.67
CA ALA A 122 40.58 -6.02 -32.35
C ALA A 122 39.39 -6.88 -31.92
N VAL A 123 38.58 -6.35 -31.01
CA VAL A 123 37.32 -6.97 -30.60
C VAL A 123 36.54 -7.19 -31.89
N SER A 124 36.43 -8.46 -32.29
CA SER A 124 35.87 -8.78 -33.59
C SER A 124 34.39 -8.42 -33.59
N LEU A 125 33.88 -7.95 -34.73
CA LEU A 125 32.47 -7.61 -34.89
C LEU A 125 31.55 -8.81 -34.55
N ALA A 126 32.04 -10.03 -34.73
CA ALA A 126 31.33 -11.24 -34.32
C ALA A 126 31.17 -11.31 -32.79
N GLN A 127 32.19 -10.90 -32.03
CA GLN A 127 32.18 -10.91 -30.57
C GLN A 127 31.21 -9.87 -30.00
N LEU A 128 31.12 -8.69 -30.62
CA LEU A 128 30.11 -7.66 -30.26
C LEU A 128 28.69 -8.14 -30.56
N ARG A 129 28.46 -8.80 -31.71
CA ARG A 129 27.14 -9.36 -32.05
C ARG A 129 26.72 -10.45 -31.08
N SER A 130 27.65 -11.33 -30.68
CA SER A 130 27.38 -12.36 -29.68
C SER A 130 26.99 -11.77 -28.33
N GLN A 131 27.69 -10.72 -27.86
CA GLN A 131 27.31 -10.02 -26.62
C GLN A 131 25.95 -9.33 -26.69
N ALA A 132 25.64 -8.65 -27.79
CA ALA A 132 24.34 -8.02 -27.98
C ALA A 132 23.19 -9.06 -28.00
N THR A 133 23.43 -10.23 -28.61
CA THR A 133 22.43 -11.31 -28.68
C THR A 133 22.20 -11.95 -27.32
N SER A 134 23.25 -12.13 -26.50
CA SER A 134 23.10 -12.65 -25.14
C SER A 134 22.35 -11.68 -24.23
N ILE A 135 22.63 -10.38 -24.32
CA ILE A 135 21.91 -9.35 -23.55
C ILE A 135 20.43 -9.32 -23.95
N ALA A 136 20.13 -9.34 -25.25
CA ALA A 136 18.76 -9.35 -25.76
C ALA A 136 17.98 -10.60 -25.30
N ARG A 137 18.63 -11.76 -25.26
CA ARG A 137 18.02 -13.02 -24.82
C ARG A 137 17.78 -13.05 -23.31
N GLU A 138 18.70 -12.49 -22.53
CA GLU A 138 18.56 -12.36 -21.09
C GLU A 138 17.45 -11.37 -20.70
N SER A 139 17.33 -10.25 -21.43
CA SER A 139 16.18 -9.34 -21.28
C SER A 139 14.86 -9.97 -21.71
N ALA A 140 14.84 -10.82 -22.75
CA ALA A 140 13.62 -11.49 -23.20
C ALA A 140 13.18 -12.65 -22.28
N GLN A 141 14.12 -13.33 -21.61
CA GLN A 141 13.79 -14.36 -20.61
C GLN A 141 13.32 -13.79 -19.27
N ALA A 142 13.69 -12.55 -18.94
CA ALA A 142 13.14 -11.86 -17.77
C ALA A 142 11.63 -11.53 -17.91
N GLU A 143 11.12 -11.46 -19.14
CA GLU A 143 9.68 -11.22 -19.41
C GLU A 143 8.83 -12.50 -19.46
N GLY A 144 9.46 -13.68 -19.45
CA GLY A 144 8.79 -14.98 -19.62
C GLY A 144 8.53 -15.78 -18.35
N SER A 145 8.98 -15.31 -17.18
CA SER A 145 8.53 -15.90 -15.92
C SER A 145 7.10 -15.45 -15.68
N GLU A 146 6.14 -16.39 -15.71
CA GLU A 146 4.76 -16.15 -15.26
C GLU A 146 4.81 -15.34 -13.98
N SER A 147 4.56 -14.05 -14.11
CA SER A 147 4.72 -13.11 -13.02
C SER A 147 3.82 -13.62 -11.90
N GLY A 148 4.35 -13.86 -10.69
CA GLY A 148 3.61 -14.36 -9.52
C GLY A 148 2.47 -13.43 -9.05
N TYR A 149 2.06 -12.50 -9.90
CA TYR A 149 0.98 -11.53 -9.79
C TYR A 149 -0.30 -11.98 -10.50
N THR A 150 -0.42 -13.26 -10.88
CA THR A 150 -1.67 -13.83 -11.41
C THR A 150 -2.80 -13.61 -10.40
N GLY A 151 -3.75 -12.73 -10.75
CA GLY A 151 -4.84 -12.30 -9.88
C GLY A 151 -4.69 -10.92 -9.21
N ILE A 152 -3.51 -10.30 -9.29
CA ILE A 152 -3.21 -8.96 -8.74
C ILE A 152 -3.27 -7.87 -9.82
N LEU A 153 -3.01 -8.24 -11.08
CA LEU A 153 -2.94 -7.27 -12.17
C LEU A 153 -4.29 -6.61 -12.46
N GLY A 154 -4.24 -5.33 -12.85
CA GLY A 154 -5.39 -4.58 -13.36
C GLY A 154 -5.73 -3.35 -12.54
N ASP A 155 -6.92 -2.83 -12.83
CA ASP A 155 -7.45 -1.62 -12.24
C ASP A 155 -8.28 -1.93 -10.99
N TYR A 156 -8.19 -1.09 -9.97
CA TYR A 156 -8.95 -1.18 -8.73
C TYR A 156 -9.58 0.17 -8.42
N TYR A 157 -10.81 0.11 -7.93
CA TYR A 157 -11.58 1.28 -7.52
C TYR A 157 -12.13 1.07 -6.12
N GLY A 158 -12.19 2.13 -5.33
CA GLY A 158 -12.69 2.02 -3.97
C GLY A 158 -12.90 3.36 -3.29
N SER A 159 -13.11 3.28 -1.98
CA SER A 159 -13.25 4.44 -1.11
C SER A 159 -12.37 4.30 0.13
N TYR A 160 -12.09 5.45 0.75
CA TYR A 160 -11.43 5.54 2.03
C TYR A 160 -12.22 6.44 2.96
N ASN A 161 -12.06 6.23 4.26
CA ASN A 161 -12.71 6.99 5.33
C ASN A 161 -11.79 7.10 6.55
N GLY A 162 -12.15 7.95 7.52
CA GLY A 162 -11.37 8.20 8.73
C GLY A 162 -11.30 9.69 9.03
N ALA A 163 -10.09 10.20 9.26
CA ALA A 163 -9.85 11.65 9.39
C ALA A 163 -10.04 12.43 8.06
N ASP A 164 -10.08 11.71 6.94
CA ASP A 164 -10.50 12.19 5.62
C ASP A 164 -11.34 11.08 4.95
N ALA A 165 -12.10 11.42 3.92
CA ALA A 165 -12.91 10.49 3.16
C ALA A 165 -12.87 10.83 1.66
N GLY A 166 -13.09 9.83 0.83
CA GLY A 166 -13.19 10.02 -0.61
C GLY A 166 -13.08 8.73 -1.40
N THR A 167 -12.74 8.86 -2.69
CA THR A 167 -12.64 7.75 -3.63
C THR A 167 -11.23 7.62 -4.19
N PHE A 168 -10.87 6.41 -4.62
CA PHE A 168 -9.56 6.16 -5.22
C PHE A 168 -9.65 5.24 -6.44
N TYR A 169 -8.65 5.38 -7.29
CA TYR A 169 -8.33 4.51 -8.41
C TYR A 169 -6.85 4.15 -8.35
N ILE A 170 -6.53 2.86 -8.51
CA ILE A 170 -5.15 2.38 -8.66
C ILE A 170 -5.06 1.33 -9.76
N HIS A 171 -3.93 1.29 -10.45
CA HIS A 171 -3.56 0.25 -11.41
C HIS A 171 -2.32 -0.49 -10.93
N VAL A 172 -2.33 -1.82 -11.10
CA VAL A 172 -1.20 -2.69 -10.81
C VAL A 172 -0.63 -3.25 -12.10
N ASP A 173 0.65 -2.95 -12.37
CA ASP A 173 1.36 -3.50 -13.53
C ASP A 173 1.98 -4.88 -13.28
N ARG A 174 2.58 -5.46 -14.33
CA ARG A 174 3.20 -6.80 -14.31
C ARG A 174 4.40 -6.92 -13.37
N LEU A 175 4.99 -5.80 -12.95
CA LEU A 175 6.12 -5.74 -12.03
C LEU A 175 5.67 -5.46 -10.59
N GLY A 176 4.37 -5.43 -10.33
CA GLY A 176 3.79 -5.09 -9.04
C GLY A 176 3.96 -3.63 -8.66
N ASN A 177 4.21 -2.72 -9.62
CA ASN A 177 4.13 -1.29 -9.35
C ASN A 177 2.65 -0.86 -9.29
N ILE A 178 2.37 0.05 -8.36
CA ILE A 178 1.06 0.67 -8.20
C ILE A 178 1.15 2.13 -8.62
N PHE A 179 0.22 2.58 -9.44
CA PHE A 179 0.02 3.99 -9.80
C PHE A 179 -1.45 4.33 -9.85
N GLY A 180 -1.81 5.56 -9.48
CA GLY A 180 -3.21 5.96 -9.46
C GLY A 180 -3.44 7.34 -8.88
N SER A 181 -4.69 7.60 -8.52
CA SER A 181 -5.11 8.86 -7.91
C SER A 181 -6.26 8.65 -6.94
N ALA A 182 -6.42 9.58 -6.03
CA ALA A 182 -7.57 9.64 -5.15
C ALA A 182 -8.07 11.08 -5.03
N ASP A 183 -9.38 11.19 -4.80
CA ASP A 183 -10.08 12.45 -4.57
C ASP A 183 -10.51 12.50 -3.11
N SER A 184 -10.32 13.66 -2.48
CA SER A 184 -10.73 13.93 -1.10
C SER A 184 -12.03 14.73 -1.07
N ASP A 185 -13.01 14.19 -0.36
CA ASP A 185 -14.30 14.85 -0.12
C ASP A 185 -14.15 15.98 0.90
N THR A 186 -13.21 15.88 1.85
CA THR A 186 -13.00 16.90 2.89
C THR A 186 -12.17 18.07 2.37
N ALA A 187 -11.10 17.77 1.61
CA ALA A 187 -10.18 18.79 1.10
C ALA A 187 -10.57 19.30 -0.29
N HIS A 188 -11.56 18.68 -0.96
CA HIS A 188 -11.98 18.98 -2.32
C HIS A 188 -10.81 19.03 -3.31
N SER A 189 -9.87 18.09 -3.17
CA SER A 189 -8.65 18.04 -3.97
C SER A 189 -8.25 16.61 -4.30
N SER A 190 -7.49 16.46 -5.38
CA SER A 190 -6.96 15.18 -5.82
C SER A 190 -5.49 15.02 -5.44
N PHE A 191 -5.06 13.77 -5.26
CA PHE A 191 -3.66 13.43 -5.00
C PHE A 191 -3.24 12.16 -5.74
N THR A 192 -1.95 12.05 -6.04
CA THR A 192 -1.39 10.90 -6.74
C THR A 192 -1.05 9.79 -5.77
N ILE A 193 -1.33 8.54 -6.14
CA ILE A 193 -0.95 7.34 -5.41
C ILE A 193 0.15 6.61 -6.17
N THR A 194 1.21 6.23 -5.45
CA THR A 194 2.28 5.36 -5.97
C THR A 194 2.62 4.29 -4.96
N GLY A 195 3.07 3.11 -5.38
CA GLY A 195 3.38 2.06 -4.44
C GLY A 195 3.88 0.77 -5.07
N LYS A 196 3.91 -0.28 -4.25
CA LYS A 196 4.28 -1.63 -4.63
C LYS A 196 3.28 -2.62 -4.03
N VAL A 197 3.07 -3.70 -4.77
CA VAL A 197 2.43 -4.91 -4.28
C VAL A 197 3.37 -6.09 -4.43
N SER A 198 3.31 -6.99 -3.46
CA SER A 198 4.04 -8.25 -3.48
C SER A 198 3.16 -9.38 -4.02
N THR A 199 3.76 -10.49 -4.42
CA THR A 199 3.06 -11.64 -5.01
C THR A 199 2.06 -12.32 -4.07
N ASN A 200 2.16 -12.10 -2.75
CA ASN A 200 1.17 -12.57 -1.76
C ASN A 200 0.03 -11.57 -1.52
N GLY A 201 -0.01 -10.47 -2.28
CA GLY A 201 -1.02 -9.43 -2.22
C GLY A 201 -0.79 -8.37 -1.16
N VAL A 202 0.33 -8.32 -0.43
CA VAL A 202 0.61 -7.21 0.50
C VAL A 202 0.91 -5.93 -0.29
N VAL A 203 0.21 -4.85 0.05
CA VAL A 203 0.22 -3.55 -0.62
C VAL A 203 0.85 -2.51 0.30
N GLN A 204 1.77 -1.71 -0.26
CA GLN A 204 2.31 -0.52 0.37
C GLN A 204 2.27 0.64 -0.62
N MET A 205 1.60 1.73 -0.27
CA MET A 205 1.46 2.90 -1.14
C MET A 205 1.73 4.19 -0.37
N THR A 206 2.04 5.23 -1.13
CA THR A 206 2.18 6.60 -0.65
C THR A 206 1.30 7.49 -1.52
N GLY A 207 0.47 8.30 -0.88
CA GLY A 207 -0.28 9.38 -1.51
C GLY A 207 0.50 10.69 -1.39
N LYS A 208 0.56 11.49 -2.45
CA LYS A 208 1.18 12.83 -2.42
C LYS A 208 0.24 13.87 -3.03
N GLY A 209 -0.13 14.87 -2.24
CA GLY A 209 -1.00 15.97 -2.65
C GLY A 209 -0.72 17.25 -1.88
N LEU A 210 -1.64 18.22 -1.98
CA LEU A 210 -1.52 19.52 -1.29
C LEU A 210 -1.53 19.39 0.23
N ALA A 211 -2.27 18.41 0.77
CA ALA A 211 -2.36 18.13 2.21
C ALA A 211 -1.13 17.40 2.79
N GLY A 212 -0.15 17.03 1.95
CA GLY A 212 1.07 16.34 2.37
C GLY A 212 1.16 14.91 1.83
N SER A 213 1.84 14.04 2.60
CA SER A 213 2.11 12.65 2.22
C SER A 213 1.46 11.68 3.20
N ALA A 214 0.56 10.84 2.68
CA ALA A 214 -0.10 9.77 3.44
C ALA A 214 0.51 8.40 3.09
N SER A 215 0.66 7.52 4.07
CA SER A 215 1.06 6.12 3.88
C SER A 215 -0.18 5.23 3.89
N PHE A 216 -0.22 4.23 3.01
CA PHE A 216 -1.29 3.25 2.91
C PHE A 216 -0.69 1.85 2.99
N ASP A 217 -1.19 1.05 3.92
CA ASP A 217 -0.78 -0.35 4.11
C ASP A 217 -2.01 -1.24 4.02
N GLY A 218 -1.96 -2.28 3.19
CA GLY A 218 -3.13 -3.11 2.95
C GLY A 218 -2.83 -4.44 2.30
N LYS A 219 -3.90 -5.10 1.83
CA LYS A 219 -3.83 -6.41 1.20
C LYS A 219 -4.86 -6.55 0.08
N ILE A 220 -4.44 -7.17 -1.02
CA ILE A 220 -5.30 -7.65 -2.10
C ILE A 220 -5.62 -9.12 -1.84
N ASN A 221 -6.91 -9.44 -1.81
CA ASN A 221 -7.39 -10.81 -1.86
C ASN A 221 -7.29 -11.35 -3.29
N LEU A 222 -6.33 -12.23 -3.52
CA LEU A 222 -6.02 -12.82 -4.82
C LEU A 222 -7.19 -13.57 -5.47
N LYS A 223 -8.14 -14.07 -4.66
CA LYS A 223 -9.29 -14.82 -5.15
C LYS A 223 -10.43 -13.90 -5.58
N THR A 224 -10.70 -12.87 -4.80
CA THR A 224 -11.87 -11.98 -5.01
C THR A 224 -11.53 -10.69 -5.75
N GLY A 225 -10.25 -10.33 -5.83
CA GLY A 225 -9.82 -9.03 -6.33
C GLY A 225 -10.13 -7.88 -5.37
N SER A 226 -10.52 -8.16 -4.12
CA SER A 226 -10.82 -7.11 -3.13
C SER A 226 -9.54 -6.56 -2.52
N VAL A 227 -9.46 -5.24 -2.39
CA VAL A 227 -8.34 -4.56 -1.73
C VAL A 227 -8.84 -3.87 -0.47
N SER A 228 -8.12 -3.99 0.63
CA SER A 228 -8.45 -3.26 1.87
C SER A 228 -7.23 -3.01 2.73
N GLY A 229 -7.32 -2.01 3.61
CA GLY A 229 -6.23 -1.67 4.51
C GLY A 229 -6.48 -0.42 5.34
N HIS A 230 -5.37 0.13 5.84
CA HIS A 230 -5.34 1.34 6.64
C HIS A 230 -4.51 2.41 5.96
N TRP A 231 -4.86 3.66 6.22
CA TRP A 231 -4.05 4.80 5.81
C TRP A 231 -3.73 5.68 7.01
N ASN A 232 -2.60 6.37 6.93
CA ASN A 232 -2.12 7.28 7.96
C ASN A 232 -1.49 8.52 7.32
N LEU A 233 -1.94 9.69 7.74
CA LEU A 233 -1.36 10.98 7.39
C LEU A 233 -0.79 11.59 8.67
N THR A 234 0.53 11.65 8.76
CA THR A 234 1.24 12.14 9.95
C THR A 234 0.74 13.54 10.34
N GLY A 235 0.21 13.66 11.57
CA GLY A 235 -0.28 14.92 12.12
C GLY A 235 -1.75 15.26 11.80
N PHE A 236 -2.39 14.56 10.86
CA PHE A 236 -3.80 14.82 10.47
C PHE A 236 -4.75 13.70 10.87
N GLY A 237 -4.28 12.44 10.86
CA GLY A 237 -5.05 11.32 11.36
C GLY A 237 -4.86 10.05 10.54
N ARG A 238 -5.79 9.12 10.74
CA ARG A 238 -5.74 7.76 10.18
C ARG A 238 -7.12 7.31 9.74
N GLY A 239 -7.17 6.23 8.98
CA GLY A 239 -8.42 5.67 8.53
C GLY A 239 -8.30 4.31 7.87
N GLN A 240 -9.34 3.93 7.14
CA GLN A 240 -9.45 2.66 6.43
C GLN A 240 -9.75 2.91 4.96
N PHE A 241 -9.38 1.96 4.11
CA PHE A 241 -9.77 1.96 2.71
C PHE A 241 -10.21 0.56 2.28
N ALA A 242 -11.13 0.52 1.34
CA ALA A 242 -11.63 -0.70 0.73
C ALA A 242 -11.97 -0.45 -0.74
N GLY A 243 -11.75 -1.45 -1.58
CA GLY A 243 -12.02 -1.38 -3.00
C GLY A 243 -12.07 -2.76 -3.65
N GLN A 244 -12.30 -2.76 -4.96
CA GLN A 244 -12.48 -3.95 -5.75
C GLN A 244 -11.80 -3.78 -7.10
N ARG A 245 -11.17 -4.85 -7.58
CA ARG A 245 -10.66 -4.91 -8.94
C ARG A 245 -11.82 -4.68 -9.91
N SER A 246 -11.64 -3.79 -10.88
CA SER A 246 -12.57 -3.69 -11.99
C SER A 246 -12.63 -5.07 -12.63
N ASN A 247 -13.83 -5.63 -12.73
CA ASN A 247 -14.01 -6.71 -13.67
C ASN A 247 -13.78 -6.05 -15.02
N ALA A 248 -12.60 -6.27 -15.61
CA ALA A 248 -12.43 -6.08 -17.04
C ALA A 248 -13.63 -6.81 -17.63
N ILE A 249 -14.59 -6.07 -18.17
CA ILE A 249 -15.78 -6.61 -18.79
C ILE A 249 -15.23 -7.49 -19.88
N GLY A 250 -15.13 -8.78 -19.59
CA GLY A 250 -14.50 -9.74 -20.47
C GLY A 250 -15.25 -9.63 -21.78
N GLY A 251 -14.51 -9.30 -22.84
CA GLY A 251 -14.97 -9.47 -24.19
C GLY A 251 -15.38 -10.93 -24.35
N GLY A 252 -16.66 -11.20 -24.08
CA GLY A 252 -17.32 -12.45 -24.38
C GLY A 252 -17.50 -12.54 -25.89
N GLY A 253 -16.38 -12.63 -26.62
CA GLY A 253 -16.37 -13.16 -27.97
C GLY A 253 -16.51 -14.67 -27.85
N LYS A 254 -17.76 -15.15 -27.92
CA LYS A 254 -18.03 -16.50 -28.40
C LYS A 254 -17.87 -16.52 -29.90
#